data_AF-A0A848Q925-F1
#
_entry.id   AF-A0A848Q925-F1
#
_cell.length_a   1.000
_cell.length_b   1.000
_cell.length_c   1.000
_cell.angle_alpha   90.00
_cell.angle_beta   90.00
_cell.angle_gamma   90.00
#
_symmetry.space_group_name_H-M   'P 1'
#
loop_
_entity.id
_entity.type
_entity.pdbx_description
1 polymer ?
#
loop_
_entity_poly.entity_id
_entity_poly.type
_entity_poly.pdbx_seq_one_letter_code
_entity_poly.pdbx_strand_id
1 'polypeptide(L)'
;VSAHREENVDIEENFVELVNSINEIAKKYEVPVIYSTHPRTRKFIDKRKIVFHPLVQNIKPLGFLDYVKLQANALLVVSDSGTLTEESAILGFPGVLIRTSTERPEGLDAGTIVVGGIKSRDVLAASELSIKISSERPITILPVDYLSTDVSTKVVKVIQSYVHIVNKTTWHK
;
A
#
# COMPACT_ATOMS: atom_id res chain seq x y z
N VAL A 1 5.97 -3.14 -5.83
CA VAL A 1 5.15 -4.10 -5.06
C VAL A 1 5.70 -4.22 -3.65
N SER A 2 4.81 -4.26 -2.65
CA SER A 2 5.18 -4.58 -1.26
C SER A 2 4.06 -5.39 -0.60
N ALA A 3 4.38 -6.59 -0.12
CA ALA A 3 3.45 -7.46 0.58
C ALA A 3 4.14 -8.15 1.77
N HIS A 4 3.51 -8.07 2.93
CA HIS A 4 4.05 -8.54 4.21
C HIS A 4 2.97 -9.03 5.20
N ARG A 5 1.69 -8.79 4.93
CA ARG A 5 0.59 -9.27 5.77
C ARG A 5 0.47 -10.79 5.68
N GLU A 6 0.09 -11.38 6.81
CA GLU A 6 -0.03 -12.83 6.95
C GLU A 6 -1.08 -13.39 5.99
N GLU A 7 -2.18 -12.66 5.76
CA GLU A 7 -3.24 -13.04 4.82
C GLU A 7 -2.74 -13.23 3.38
N ASN A 8 -1.68 -12.51 2.97
CA ASN A 8 -1.09 -12.60 1.64
C ASN A 8 0.10 -13.57 1.57
N VAL A 9 0.89 -13.67 2.65
CA VAL A 9 2.19 -14.36 2.62
C VAL A 9 2.14 -15.76 3.24
N ASP A 10 1.42 -15.92 4.34
CA ASP A 10 1.48 -17.16 5.13
C ASP A 10 0.57 -18.24 4.52
N ILE A 11 -0.60 -17.86 4.00
CA ILE A 11 -1.51 -18.77 3.30
C ILE A 11 -0.95 -19.04 1.90
N GLU A 12 -0.64 -20.31 1.62
CA GLU A 12 0.02 -20.71 0.38
C GLU A 12 -0.79 -20.37 -0.87
N GLU A 13 -2.09 -20.62 -0.85
CA GLU A 13 -3.00 -20.28 -1.94
C GLU A 13 -2.99 -18.78 -2.27
N ASN A 14 -3.08 -17.93 -1.25
CA ASN A 14 -3.06 -16.48 -1.43
C ASN A 14 -1.69 -15.98 -1.90
N PHE A 15 -0.61 -16.61 -1.43
CA PHE A 15 0.73 -16.26 -1.88
C PHE A 15 0.94 -16.62 -3.35
N VAL A 16 0.41 -17.76 -3.80
CA VAL A 16 0.43 -18.15 -5.21
C VAL A 16 -0.37 -17.16 -6.06
N GLU A 17 -1.55 -16.73 -5.60
CA GLU A 17 -2.34 -15.69 -6.27
C GLU A 17 -1.57 -14.37 -6.38
N LEU A 18 -0.91 -13.93 -5.31
CA LEU A 18 -0.06 -12.74 -5.33
C LEU A 18 1.09 -12.87 -6.34
N VAL A 19 1.80 -13.99 -6.35
CA VAL A 19 2.90 -14.25 -7.30
C VAL A 19 2.39 -14.26 -8.73
N ASN A 20 1.25 -14.90 -8.99
CA ASN A 20 0.61 -14.91 -10.29
C ASN A 20 0.23 -13.50 -10.73
N SER A 21 -0.33 -12.69 -9.82
CA SER A 21 -0.65 -11.28 -10.08
C SER A 21 0.59 -10.51 -10.53
N ILE A 22 1.68 -10.63 -9.77
CA ILE A 22 2.95 -9.95 -10.03
C ILE A 22 3.53 -10.36 -11.39
N ASN A 23 3.53 -11.65 -11.69
CA ASN A 23 4.05 -12.18 -12.96
C ASN A 23 3.21 -11.74 -14.15
N GLU A 24 1.89 -11.77 -14.05
CA GLU A 24 1.00 -11.32 -15.12
C GLU A 24 1.07 -9.80 -15.34
N ILE A 25 1.23 -9.00 -14.28
CA ILE A 25 1.50 -7.55 -14.42
C ILE A 25 2.82 -7.33 -15.16
N ALA A 26 3.90 -8.00 -14.75
CA ALA A 26 5.21 -7.87 -15.39
C ALA A 26 5.15 -8.25 -16.88
N LYS A 27 4.41 -9.31 -17.20
CA LYS A 27 4.22 -9.80 -18.58
C LYS A 27 3.33 -8.88 -19.42
N LYS A 28 2.20 -8.41 -18.89
CA LYS A 28 1.22 -7.60 -19.62
C LYS A 28 1.76 -6.22 -19.98
N TYR A 29 2.47 -5.58 -19.06
CA TYR A 29 2.98 -4.22 -19.24
C TYR A 29 4.44 -4.18 -19.71
N GLU A 30 5.14 -5.31 -19.74
CA GLU A 30 6.55 -5.43 -20.14
C GLU A 30 7.49 -4.46 -19.42
N VAL A 31 7.18 -4.13 -18.16
CA VAL A 31 7.96 -3.22 -17.30
C VAL A 31 8.65 -3.96 -16.16
N PRO A 32 9.79 -3.44 -15.65
CA PRO A 32 10.40 -3.96 -14.43
C PRO A 32 9.44 -3.88 -13.24
N VAL A 33 9.30 -4.99 -12.50
CA VAL A 33 8.53 -5.02 -11.27
C VAL A 33 9.49 -5.10 -10.08
N ILE A 34 9.59 -4.01 -9.34
CA ILE A 34 10.39 -3.96 -8.12
C ILE A 34 9.55 -4.48 -6.96
N TYR A 35 9.94 -5.62 -6.39
CA TYR A 35 9.33 -6.18 -5.19
C TYR A 35 10.26 -5.93 -4.00
N SER A 36 9.86 -4.99 -3.12
CA SER A 36 10.52 -4.78 -1.82
C SER A 36 10.15 -5.94 -0.89
N THR A 37 11.05 -6.93 -0.78
CA THR A 37 10.74 -8.20 -0.11
C THR A 37 11.23 -8.17 1.33
N HIS A 38 10.31 -8.23 2.30
CA HIS A 38 10.67 -8.40 3.71
C HIS A 38 11.39 -9.76 3.92
N PRO A 39 12.37 -9.85 4.86
CA PRO A 39 13.08 -11.12 5.13
C PRO A 39 12.15 -12.31 5.43
N ARG A 40 10.99 -12.08 6.05
CA ARG A 40 9.94 -13.09 6.25
C ARG A 40 9.42 -13.63 4.92
N THR A 41 8.96 -12.76 4.03
CA THR A 41 8.45 -13.12 2.70
C THR A 41 9.52 -13.84 1.87
N ARG A 42 10.79 -13.41 1.97
CA ARG A 42 11.91 -14.07 1.28
C ARG A 42 12.07 -15.53 1.68
N LYS A 43 11.93 -15.86 2.97
CA LYS A 43 11.97 -17.26 3.44
C LYS A 43 10.87 -18.11 2.80
N PHE A 44 9.67 -17.56 2.60
CA PHE A 44 8.58 -18.28 1.92
C PHE A 44 8.85 -18.47 0.43
N ILE A 45 9.42 -17.46 -0.25
CA ILE A 45 9.86 -17.56 -1.65
C ILE A 45 10.84 -18.72 -1.81
N ASP A 46 11.86 -18.77 -0.96
CA ASP A 46 12.90 -19.81 -1.01
C ASP A 46 12.33 -21.19 -0.64
N LYS A 47 11.53 -21.27 0.44
CA LYS A 47 10.90 -22.52 0.91
C LYS A 47 9.95 -23.13 -0.13
N ARG A 48 9.14 -22.29 -0.78
CA ARG A 48 8.15 -22.71 -1.79
C ARG A 48 8.73 -22.78 -3.21
N LYS A 49 10.04 -22.51 -3.39
CA LYS A 49 10.75 -22.54 -4.68
C LYS A 49 10.05 -21.70 -5.76
N ILE A 50 9.64 -20.50 -5.36
CA ILE A 50 8.80 -19.64 -6.18
C ILE A 50 9.64 -19.04 -7.31
N VAL A 51 9.13 -19.15 -8.53
CA VAL A 51 9.77 -18.61 -9.73
C VAL A 51 8.97 -17.39 -10.17
N PHE A 52 9.63 -16.24 -10.19
CA PHE A 52 9.07 -15.02 -10.72
C PHE A 52 9.42 -14.82 -12.19
N HIS A 53 8.63 -14.02 -12.88
CA HIS A 53 8.91 -13.54 -14.23
C HIS A 53 10.28 -12.82 -14.26
N PRO A 54 11.08 -12.91 -15.35
CA PRO A 54 12.42 -12.32 -15.42
C PRO A 54 12.50 -10.82 -15.16
N LEU A 55 11.42 -10.08 -15.38
CA LEU A 55 11.33 -8.64 -15.10
C LEU A 55 11.07 -8.31 -13.62
N VAL A 56 10.80 -9.32 -12.78
CA VAL A 56 10.54 -9.13 -11.35
C VAL A 56 11.86 -9.17 -10.59
N GLN A 57 12.16 -8.08 -9.89
CA GLN A 57 13.36 -7.92 -9.10
C GLN A 57 13.00 -7.91 -7.61
N ASN A 58 13.39 -8.97 -6.90
CA ASN A 58 13.26 -9.05 -5.45
C ASN A 58 14.44 -8.34 -4.79
N ILE A 59 14.19 -7.16 -4.23
CA ILE A 59 15.20 -6.34 -3.56
C ILE A 59 15.01 -6.37 -2.04
N LYS A 60 16.06 -6.00 -1.30
CA LYS A 60 15.96 -5.78 0.14
C LYS A 60 15.05 -4.56 0.42
N PRO A 61 14.42 -4.48 1.59
CA PRO A 61 13.65 -3.31 1.99
C PRO A 61 14.48 -2.02 1.85
N LEU A 62 13.87 -1.01 1.27
CA LEU A 62 14.49 0.30 1.02
C LEU A 62 14.39 1.21 2.24
N GLY A 63 15.29 2.19 2.32
CA GLY A 63 15.12 3.32 3.24
C GLY A 63 13.89 4.15 2.89
N PHE A 64 13.35 4.89 3.85
CA PHE A 64 12.10 5.64 3.68
C PHE A 64 12.11 6.57 2.46
N LEU A 65 13.14 7.41 2.32
CA LEU A 65 13.23 8.37 1.20
C LEU A 65 13.34 7.68 -0.16
N ASP A 66 14.12 6.60 -0.24
CA ASP A 66 14.28 5.81 -1.47
C ASP A 66 12.96 5.13 -1.85
N TYR A 67 12.24 4.60 -0.86
CA TYR A 67 10.94 3.97 -1.07
C TYR A 67 9.88 4.98 -1.54
N VAL A 68 9.82 6.16 -0.90
CA VAL A 68 8.94 7.26 -1.32
C VAL A 68 9.24 7.68 -2.76
N LYS A 69 10.53 7.83 -3.11
CA LYS A 69 10.94 8.18 -4.47
C LYS A 69 10.56 7.08 -5.47
N LEU A 70 10.71 5.80 -5.09
CA LEU A 70 10.28 4.67 -5.92
C LEU A 70 8.77 4.69 -6.17
N GLN A 71 7.95 4.88 -5.12
CA GLN A 71 6.49 4.94 -5.23
C GLN A 71 6.03 6.10 -6.11
N ALA A 72 6.55 7.31 -5.87
CA ALA A 72 6.16 8.51 -6.60
C ALA A 72 6.53 8.51 -8.10
N ASN A 73 7.37 7.56 -8.54
CA ASN A 73 7.79 7.44 -9.95
C ASN A 73 7.36 6.09 -10.55
N ALA A 74 6.56 5.30 -9.84
CA ALA A 74 6.07 4.01 -10.34
C ALA A 74 4.88 4.21 -11.28
N LEU A 75 4.80 3.38 -12.32
CA LEU A 75 3.58 3.26 -13.15
C LEU A 75 2.38 2.80 -12.32
N LEU A 76 2.63 1.95 -11.33
CA LEU A 76 1.62 1.37 -10.45
C LEU A 76 2.28 0.89 -9.16
N VAL A 77 1.64 1.14 -8.03
CA VAL A 77 2.03 0.59 -6.73
C VAL A 77 0.98 -0.42 -6.27
N VAL A 78 1.37 -1.69 -6.22
CA VAL A 78 0.55 -2.77 -5.62
C VAL A 78 1.08 -3.04 -4.21
N SER A 79 0.24 -2.87 -3.18
CA SER A 79 0.67 -3.11 -1.80
C SER A 79 -0.45 -3.52 -0.84
N ASP A 80 -0.09 -4.20 0.25
CA ASP A 80 -0.96 -4.48 1.39
C ASP A 80 -0.73 -3.53 2.58
N SER A 81 0.08 -2.48 2.39
CA SER A 81 0.31 -1.47 3.42
C SER A 81 -0.99 -0.74 3.78
N GLY A 82 -1.25 -0.55 5.08
CA GLY A 82 -2.35 0.30 5.54
C GLY A 82 -2.16 1.77 5.15
N THR A 83 -0.91 2.21 4.98
CA THR A 83 -0.57 3.58 4.57
C THR A 83 -0.65 3.81 3.06
N LEU A 84 -0.84 2.76 2.24
CA LEU A 84 -0.87 2.87 0.79
C LEU A 84 -1.88 3.93 0.33
N THR A 85 -3.06 3.95 0.95
CA THR A 85 -4.14 4.88 0.63
C THR A 85 -3.72 6.33 0.84
N GLU A 86 -3.10 6.63 1.99
CA GLU A 86 -2.61 7.97 2.33
C GLU A 86 -1.45 8.38 1.41
N GLU A 87 -0.49 7.47 1.20
CA GLU A 87 0.68 7.70 0.35
C GLU A 87 0.29 7.94 -1.12
N SER A 88 -0.62 7.13 -1.65
CA SER A 88 -1.12 7.23 -3.03
C SER A 88 -1.87 8.54 -3.25
N ALA A 89 -2.70 8.93 -2.27
CA ALA A 89 -3.39 10.22 -2.31
C ALA A 89 -2.37 11.38 -2.32
N ILE A 90 -1.50 11.45 -1.31
CA ILE A 90 -0.58 12.57 -1.08
C ILE A 90 0.44 12.72 -2.23
N LEU A 91 0.97 11.60 -2.74
CA LEU A 91 2.02 11.59 -3.76
C LEU A 91 1.46 11.48 -5.19
N GLY A 92 0.17 11.20 -5.35
CA GLY A 92 -0.51 11.17 -6.64
C GLY A 92 -0.13 9.99 -7.56
N PHE A 93 0.41 8.89 -7.01
CA PHE A 93 0.71 7.70 -7.80
C PHE A 93 -0.49 6.73 -7.87
N PRO A 94 -0.61 5.88 -8.91
CA PRO A 94 -1.67 4.88 -9.01
C PRO A 94 -1.47 3.76 -7.99
N GLY A 95 -2.45 3.51 -7.13
CA GLY A 95 -2.39 2.49 -6.07
C GLY A 95 -3.42 1.37 -6.21
N VAL A 96 -2.99 0.13 -5.99
CA VAL A 96 -3.87 -1.05 -5.81
C VAL A 96 -3.60 -1.69 -4.46
N LEU A 97 -4.64 -1.74 -3.62
CA LEU A 97 -4.59 -2.36 -2.30
C LEU A 97 -4.92 -3.85 -2.43
N ILE A 98 -3.93 -4.71 -2.17
CA ILE A 98 -4.08 -6.17 -2.17
C ILE A 98 -4.59 -6.67 -0.81
N ARG A 99 -5.78 -6.19 -0.44
CA ARG A 99 -6.52 -6.56 0.78
C ARG A 99 -7.99 -6.77 0.43
N THR A 100 -8.71 -7.50 1.26
CA THR A 100 -10.16 -7.69 1.13
C THR A 100 -10.98 -6.53 1.73
N SER A 101 -10.35 -5.67 2.52
CA SER A 101 -10.98 -4.50 3.16
C SER A 101 -9.95 -3.41 3.49
N THR A 102 -10.45 -2.20 3.78
CA THR A 102 -9.64 -1.05 4.18
C THR A 102 -10.27 -0.29 5.34
N GLU A 103 -9.43 0.18 6.25
CA GLU A 103 -9.75 1.09 7.36
C GLU A 103 -9.70 2.58 6.97
N ARG A 104 -9.54 2.88 5.67
CA ARG A 104 -9.42 4.22 5.09
C ARG A 104 -10.55 4.50 4.08
N PRO A 105 -11.82 4.56 4.51
CA PRO A 105 -12.95 4.83 3.60
C PRO A 105 -12.81 6.16 2.85
N GLU A 106 -12.23 7.17 3.49
CA GLU A 106 -12.00 8.51 2.92
C GLU A 106 -11.14 8.46 1.64
N GLY A 107 -10.23 7.49 1.53
CA GLY A 107 -9.45 7.30 0.31
C GLY A 107 -10.24 6.66 -0.83
N LEU A 108 -11.28 5.87 -0.52
CA LEU A 108 -12.21 5.33 -1.52
C LEU A 108 -13.18 6.40 -1.99
N ASP A 109 -13.68 7.23 -1.06
CA ASP A 109 -14.55 8.37 -1.38
C ASP A 109 -13.88 9.34 -2.35
N ALA A 110 -12.57 9.56 -2.19
CA ALA A 110 -11.76 10.36 -3.09
C ALA A 110 -11.23 9.62 -4.32
N GLY A 111 -11.44 8.29 -4.43
CA GLY A 111 -11.00 7.48 -5.56
C GLY A 111 -9.49 7.36 -5.71
N THR A 112 -8.75 7.40 -4.60
CA THR A 112 -7.27 7.47 -4.61
C THR A 112 -6.61 6.13 -4.94
N ILE A 113 -7.27 5.03 -4.63
CA ILE A 113 -6.79 3.67 -4.86
C ILE A 113 -7.93 2.76 -5.35
N VAL A 114 -7.57 1.60 -5.88
CA VAL A 114 -8.52 0.50 -6.11
C VAL A 114 -8.22 -0.64 -5.13
N VAL A 115 -9.24 -1.16 -4.46
CA VAL A 115 -9.11 -2.38 -3.64
C VAL A 115 -9.17 -3.58 -4.57
N GLY A 116 -8.02 -4.25 -4.76
CA GLY A 116 -7.86 -5.34 -5.71
C GLY A 116 -8.13 -6.72 -5.14
N GLY A 117 -8.42 -6.84 -3.83
CA GLY A 117 -8.58 -8.14 -3.19
C GLY A 117 -7.26 -8.93 -3.14
N ILE A 118 -7.37 -10.25 -3.14
CA ILE A 118 -6.23 -11.18 -3.05
C ILE A 118 -6.16 -12.17 -4.21
N LYS A 119 -7.10 -12.12 -5.15
CA LYS A 119 -7.16 -13.01 -6.31
C LYS A 119 -6.51 -12.35 -7.52
N SER A 120 -5.73 -13.12 -8.28
CA SER A 120 -4.93 -12.59 -9.37
C SER A 120 -5.75 -11.86 -10.43
N ARG A 121 -6.90 -12.42 -10.78
CA ARG A 121 -7.85 -11.79 -11.71
C ARG A 121 -8.26 -10.38 -11.25
N ASP A 122 -8.59 -10.22 -9.98
CA ASP A 122 -9.13 -8.97 -9.44
C ASP A 122 -8.02 -7.91 -9.31
N VAL A 123 -6.83 -8.34 -8.88
CA VAL A 123 -5.64 -7.48 -8.84
C VAL A 123 -5.27 -6.97 -10.23
N LEU A 124 -5.34 -7.82 -11.25
CA LEU A 124 -5.07 -7.43 -12.64
C LEU A 124 -6.09 -6.42 -13.17
N ALA A 125 -7.38 -6.66 -12.92
CA ALA A 125 -8.44 -5.73 -13.32
C ALA A 125 -8.30 -4.37 -12.60
N ALA A 126 -8.01 -4.39 -11.30
CA ALA A 126 -7.76 -3.19 -10.50
C ALA A 126 -6.52 -2.42 -11.00
N SER A 127 -5.45 -3.14 -11.36
CA SER A 127 -4.22 -2.56 -11.92
C SER A 127 -4.48 -1.83 -13.23
N GLU A 128 -5.23 -2.47 -14.14
CA GLU A 128 -5.60 -1.89 -15.42
C GLU A 128 -6.46 -0.64 -15.27
N LEU A 129 -7.45 -0.69 -14.37
CA LEU A 129 -8.30 0.45 -14.06
C LEU A 129 -7.49 1.61 -13.47
N SER A 130 -6.63 1.33 -12.48
CA SER A 130 -5.82 2.33 -11.78
C SER A 130 -4.86 3.05 -12.73
N ILE A 131 -4.13 2.30 -13.57
CA ILE A 131 -3.22 2.88 -14.57
C ILE A 131 -3.99 3.74 -15.57
N LYS A 132 -5.13 3.26 -16.08
CA LYS A 132 -5.91 3.98 -17.09
C LYS A 132 -6.51 5.28 -16.53
N ILE A 133 -7.11 5.23 -15.34
CA ILE A 133 -7.71 6.43 -14.74
C ILE A 133 -6.63 7.46 -14.43
N SER A 134 -5.49 7.05 -13.86
CA SER A 134 -4.45 8.01 -13.49
C SER A 134 -3.84 8.72 -14.69
N SER A 135 -3.73 8.06 -15.85
CA SER A 135 -3.24 8.71 -17.08
C SER A 135 -4.24 9.68 -17.70
N GLU A 136 -5.55 9.41 -17.58
CA GLU A 136 -6.63 10.24 -18.15
C GLU A 136 -7.08 11.37 -17.19
N ARG A 137 -7.09 11.10 -15.90
CA ARG A 137 -7.62 11.94 -14.81
C ARG A 137 -6.79 11.73 -13.54
N PRO A 138 -5.62 12.37 -13.43
CA PRO A 138 -4.83 12.29 -12.21
C PRO A 138 -5.65 12.79 -11.00
N ILE A 139 -5.39 12.22 -9.83
CA ILE A 139 -6.07 12.62 -8.58
C ILE A 139 -5.82 14.11 -8.35
N THR A 140 -6.91 14.90 -8.31
CA THR A 140 -6.83 16.35 -8.12
C THR A 140 -7.29 16.80 -6.73
N ILE A 141 -8.01 15.96 -6.00
CA ILE A 141 -8.60 16.31 -4.70
C ILE A 141 -8.16 15.28 -3.66
N LEU A 142 -7.43 15.76 -2.65
CA LEU A 142 -7.08 14.97 -1.48
C LEU A 142 -8.28 14.89 -0.53
N PRO A 143 -8.46 13.76 0.18
CA PRO A 143 -9.33 13.71 1.35
C PRO A 143 -9.01 14.86 2.31
N VAL A 144 -10.05 15.56 2.77
CA VAL A 144 -9.89 16.74 3.64
C VAL A 144 -9.09 16.42 4.91
N ASP A 145 -9.24 15.20 5.42
CA ASP A 145 -8.57 14.73 6.63
C ASP A 145 -7.06 14.56 6.44
N TYR A 146 -6.58 14.44 5.19
CA TYR A 146 -5.15 14.32 4.87
C TYR A 146 -4.46 15.68 4.71
N LEU A 147 -5.19 16.79 4.72
CA LEU A 147 -4.64 18.14 4.49
C LEU A 147 -3.93 18.74 5.72
N SER A 148 -4.03 18.10 6.88
CA SER A 148 -3.46 18.61 8.12
C SER A 148 -1.93 18.48 8.15
N THR A 149 -1.21 19.61 8.12
CA THR A 149 0.28 19.63 8.15
C THR A 149 0.88 19.86 9.53
N ASP A 150 0.08 20.28 10.51
CA ASP A 150 0.51 20.68 11.85
C ASP A 150 0.08 19.68 12.95
N VAL A 151 -0.04 18.40 12.58
CA VAL A 151 -0.55 17.33 13.46
C VAL A 151 0.26 17.24 14.76
N SER A 152 1.59 17.38 14.70
CA SER A 152 2.45 17.35 15.90
C SER A 152 2.07 18.43 16.91
N THR A 153 1.81 19.65 16.45
CA THR A 153 1.36 20.78 17.28
C THR A 153 0.00 20.48 17.92
N LYS A 154 -0.95 19.93 17.14
CA LYS A 154 -2.29 19.56 17.64
C LYS A 154 -2.18 18.52 18.75
N VAL A 155 -1.38 17.47 18.55
CA VAL A 155 -1.17 16.40 19.53
C VAL A 155 -0.59 16.94 20.84
N VAL A 156 0.45 17.79 20.78
CA VAL A 156 1.04 18.38 22.00
C VAL A 156 0.01 19.22 22.77
N LYS A 157 -0.78 20.05 22.07
CA LYS A 157 -1.83 20.86 22.69
C LYS A 157 -2.91 20.01 23.34
N VAL A 158 -3.36 18.94 22.68
CA VAL A 158 -4.36 18.01 23.22
C VAL A 158 -3.83 17.35 24.49
N ILE A 159 -2.61 16.79 24.46
CA ILE A 159 -2.00 16.15 25.64
C ILE A 159 -1.94 17.15 26.80
N GLN A 160 -1.36 18.33 26.58
CA GLN A 160 -1.22 19.35 27.62
C GLN A 160 -2.57 19.78 28.21
N SER A 161 -3.62 19.82 27.39
CA SER A 161 -4.96 20.25 27.83
C SER A 161 -5.68 19.17 28.65
N TYR A 162 -5.52 17.89 28.30
CA TYR A 162 -6.31 16.81 28.87
C TYR A 162 -5.64 16.05 30.02
N VAL A 163 -4.32 16.15 30.20
CA VAL A 163 -3.63 15.41 31.28
C VAL A 163 -4.25 15.68 32.66
N HIS A 164 -4.46 16.94 33.03
CA HIS A 164 -5.07 17.26 34.33
C HIS A 164 -6.54 16.79 34.42
N ILE A 165 -7.29 16.94 33.32
CA ILE A 165 -8.70 16.54 33.26
C ILE A 165 -8.83 15.02 33.46
N VAL A 166 -8.08 14.23 32.70
CA VAL A 166 -8.09 12.76 32.76
C VAL A 166 -7.63 12.25 34.14
N ASN A 167 -6.62 12.88 34.75
CA ASN A 167 -6.20 12.55 36.11
C ASN A 167 -7.35 12.71 37.12
N LYS A 168 -8.11 13.80 37.01
CA LYS A 168 -9.24 14.06 37.90
C LYS A 168 -10.46 13.17 37.61
N THR A 169 -10.86 13.02 36.34
CA THR A 169 -12.14 12.40 35.97
C THR A 169 -12.07 10.88 35.80
N THR A 170 -10.92 10.34 35.39
CA THR A 170 -10.73 8.90 35.17
C THR A 170 -9.97 8.26 36.31
N TRP A 171 -8.87 8.88 36.74
CA TRP A 171 -7.98 8.28 37.74
C TRP A 171 -8.26 8.70 39.18
N HIS A 172 -9.12 9.71 39.38
CA HIS A 172 -9.44 10.31 40.68
C HIS A 172 -8.18 10.66 41.50
N LYS A 173 -7.16 11.18 40.80
CA LYS A 173 -5.91 11.70 41.36
C LYS A 173 -5.95 13.21 41.52
#